data_AF-A0A951LA95-F1
#
_entry.id   AF-A0A951LA95-F1
#
_cell.length_a   1.000
_cell.length_b   1.000
_cell.length_c   1.000
_cell.angle_alpha   90.00
_cell.angle_beta   90.00
_cell.angle_gamma   90.00
#
_symmetry.space_group_name_H-M   'P 1'
#
loop_
_entity.id
_entity.type
_entity.pdbx_description
1 polymer ?
#
loop_
_entity_poly.entity_id
_entity_poly.type
_entity_poly.pdbx_seq_one_letter_code
_entity_poly.pdbx_strand_id
1 'polypeptide(L)' 'MTDRADHTHLPPSTDAEIRGMIRRAGLNLSEELMQQFIAAWPGYEAMIRRLPRDRAYTAEPAHIFQPTRLLP' A
#
# COMPACT_ATOMS: atom_id res chain seq x y z
N MET A 1 -7.11 12.47 -20.86
CA MET A 1 -7.47 11.76 -19.61
C MET A 1 -6.87 10.36 -19.75
N THR A 2 -5.88 9.92 -19.00
CA THR A 2 -5.74 10.02 -17.53
C THR A 2 -4.26 9.87 -17.15
N ASP A 3 -3.63 10.98 -16.75
CA ASP A 3 -2.31 11.02 -16.11
C ASP A 3 -2.53 10.91 -14.59
N ARG A 4 -2.90 9.72 -14.09
CA ARG A 4 -3.44 9.57 -12.72
C ARG A 4 -2.79 8.48 -11.89
N ALA A 5 -1.74 7.81 -12.38
CA ALA A 5 -1.21 6.62 -11.70
C ALA A 5 0.30 6.37 -11.83
N ASP A 6 1.09 7.30 -12.38
CA ASP A 6 2.54 7.19 -12.19
C ASP A 6 2.87 7.68 -10.77
N HIS A 7 3.55 6.86 -9.98
CA HIS A 7 4.07 7.26 -8.66
C HIS A 7 5.58 7.20 -8.61
N THR A 8 6.23 6.91 -9.74
CA THR A 8 7.69 6.92 -9.85
C THR A 8 8.25 8.32 -9.55
N HIS A 9 7.47 9.36 -9.87
CA HIS A 9 7.79 10.76 -9.58
C HIS A 9 7.49 11.19 -8.14
N LEU A 10 6.73 10.41 -7.34
CA LEU A 10 6.46 10.79 -5.97
C LEU A 10 7.75 10.72 -5.15
N PRO A 11 8.00 11.70 -4.26
CA PRO A 11 9.14 11.63 -3.36
C PRO A 11 9.04 10.38 -2.46
N PRO A 12 10.17 9.87 -1.94
CA PRO A 12 10.15 8.86 -0.89
C PRO A 12 9.33 9.32 0.31
N SER A 13 8.71 8.38 1.02
CA SER A 13 7.96 8.71 2.23
C SER A 13 8.89 9.23 3.33
N THR A 14 8.47 10.29 4.02
CA THR A 14 9.19 10.82 5.19
C THR A 14 8.89 10.01 6.46
N ASP A 15 9.78 10.07 7.45
CA ASP A 15 9.58 9.44 8.75
C ASP A 15 8.27 9.87 9.43
N ALA A 16 7.90 11.14 9.29
CA ALA A 16 6.65 11.68 9.85
C ALA A 16 5.42 11.06 9.19
N GLU A 17 5.45 10.87 7.86
CA GLU A 17 4.39 10.19 7.12
C GLU A 17 4.30 8.71 7.50
N ILE A 18 5.45 8.02 7.64
CA ILE A 18 5.52 6.62 8.06
C ILE A 18 4.90 6.45 9.46
N ARG A 19 5.28 7.30 10.42
CA ARG A 19 4.69 7.34 11.77
C ARG A 19 3.18 7.60 11.71
N GLY A 20 2.75 8.51 10.84
CA GLY A 20 1.34 8.80 10.60
C GLY A 20 0.57 7.60 10.06
N MET A 21 1.13 6.85 9.12
CA MET A 21 0.53 5.63 8.57
C MET A 21 0.39 4.54 9.63
N ILE A 22 1.43 4.28 10.42
CA ILE A 22 1.40 3.30 11.51
C ILE A 22 0.28 3.64 12.51
N ARG A 23 0.17 4.91 12.90
CA ARG A 23 -0.90 5.37 13.80
C ARG A 23 -2.30 5.15 13.20
N ARG A 24 -2.50 5.48 11.91
CA ARG A 24 -3.77 5.27 11.21
C ARG A 24 -4.14 3.80 11.09
N ALA A 25 -3.14 2.92 10.99
CA ALA A 25 -3.33 1.47 11.01
C ALA A 25 -3.66 0.93 12.41
N GLY A 26 -3.69 1.77 13.45
CA GLY A 26 -3.95 1.35 14.84
C GLY A 26 -2.78 0.59 15.47
N LEU A 27 -1.60 0.65 14.87
CA LEU A 27 -0.40 -0.02 15.39
C LEU A 27 0.26 0.87 16.44
N ASN A 28 0.54 0.29 17.61
CA ASN A 28 1.32 0.94 18.65
C ASN A 28 2.68 0.23 18.76
N LEU A 29 3.72 0.83 18.19
CA LEU A 29 5.07 0.30 18.19
C LEU A 29 5.90 0.98 19.27
N SER A 30 6.81 0.23 19.91
CA SER A 30 7.88 0.86 20.68
C SER A 30 8.76 1.72 19.77
N GLU A 31 9.48 2.68 20.32
CA GLU A 31 10.35 3.55 19.52
C GLU A 31 11.44 2.73 18.80
N GLU A 32 11.98 1.68 19.41
CA GLU A 32 12.92 0.77 18.77
C GLU A 32 12.31 0.08 17.53
N LEU A 33 11.10 -0.47 17.65
CA LEU A 33 10.41 -1.11 16.53
C LEU A 33 10.02 -0.10 15.45
N MET A 34 9.66 1.12 15.84
CA MET A 34 9.38 2.20 14.90
C MET A 34 10.62 2.54 14.06
N GLN A 35 11.79 2.65 14.69
CA GLN A 35 13.05 2.92 13.98
C GLN A 35 13.41 1.77 13.02
N GLN A 36 13.25 0.53 13.46
CA GLN A 36 13.45 -0.64 12.58
C GLN A 36 12.47 -0.63 11.39
N PHE A 37 11.21 -0.26 11.62
CA PHE A 37 10.22 -0.15 10.55
C PHE A 37 10.57 0.96 9.54
N ILE A 38 10.94 2.14 10.03
CA ILE A 38 11.38 3.27 9.19
C ILE A 38 12.58 2.84 8.34
N ALA A 39 13.56 2.16 8.93
CA ALA A 39 14.73 1.66 8.21
C ALA A 39 14.36 0.63 7.12
N ALA A 40 13.34 -0.20 7.34
CA ALA A 40 12.89 -1.20 6.38
C ALA A 40 11.96 -0.64 5.29
N TRP A 41 11.29 0.49 5.54
CA TRP A 41 10.27 1.07 4.67
C TRP A 41 10.72 1.30 3.21
N PRO A 42 11.93 1.82 2.92
CA PRO A 42 12.35 2.06 1.54
C PRO A 42 12.34 0.80 0.66
N GLY A 43 12.63 -0.37 1.23
CA GLY A 43 12.59 -1.65 0.51
C GLY A 43 11.16 -2.04 0.12
N TYR A 44 10.21 -1.84 1.04
CA TYR A 44 8.79 -2.06 0.79
C TYR A 44 8.23 -1.08 -0.25
N GLU A 45 8.61 0.20 -0.14
CA GLU A 45 8.19 1.25 -1.08
C GLU A 45 8.69 0.95 -2.51
N ALA A 46 9.95 0.53 -2.66
CA ALA A 46 10.51 0.12 -3.94
C ALA A 46 9.77 -1.08 -4.56
N MET A 47 9.30 -2.03 -3.75
CA MET A 47 8.49 -3.16 -4.21
C MET A 47 7.13 -2.69 -4.73
N ILE A 48 6.42 -1.83 -4.00
CA ILE A 48 5.11 -1.30 -4.43
C ILE A 48 5.23 -0.52 -5.73
N ARG A 49 6.30 0.27 -5.89
CA ARG A 49 6.53 1.07 -7.10
C ARG A 49 6.69 0.23 -8.38
N ARG A 50 6.99 -1.08 -8.25
CA ARG A 50 7.10 -2.02 -9.39
C ARG A 50 5.77 -2.61 -9.85
N LEU A 51 4.69 -2.44 -9.08
CA LEU A 51 3.41 -3.05 -9.43
C LEU A 51 2.83 -2.42 -10.71
N PRO A 52 2.42 -3.23 -11.72
CA PRO A 52 1.81 -2.71 -12.95
C PRO A 52 0.53 -1.95 -12.64
N ARG A 53 0.41 -0.71 -13.13
CA ARG A 53 -0.75 0.17 -12.92
C ARG A 53 -1.60 0.40 -14.15
N ASP A 54 -1.22 -0.20 -15.28
CA ASP A 54 -1.94 -0.21 -16.55
C ASP A 54 -3.00 -1.33 -16.64
N ARG A 55 -3.38 -1.92 -15.50
CA ARG A 55 -4.42 -2.95 -15.47
C ARG A 55 -5.74 -2.37 -15.96
N ALA A 56 -6.34 -3.05 -16.91
CA ALA A 56 -7.69 -2.73 -17.37
C ALA A 56 -8.65 -2.73 -16.19
N TYR A 57 -9.66 -1.85 -16.22
CA TYR A 57 -10.69 -1.82 -15.19
C TYR A 57 -11.42 -3.17 -15.02
N THR A 58 -11.50 -3.95 -16.10
CA THR A 58 -12.08 -5.30 -16.11
C THR A 58 -11.13 -6.39 -15.58
N ALA A 59 -9.92 -6.03 -15.16
CA ALA A 59 -8.98 -6.98 -14.56
C ALA A 59 -9.44 -7.31 -13.14
N GLU A 60 -10.13 -8.44 -13.01
CA GLU A 60 -10.66 -8.91 -11.74
C GLU A 60 -9.57 -9.22 -10.70
N PRO A 61 -9.83 -9.02 -9.40
CA PRO A 61 -8.97 -9.51 -8.33
C PRO A 61 -8.80 -11.02 -8.37
N ALA A 62 -7.66 -11.52 -7.87
CA ALA A 62 -7.37 -12.96 -7.82
C ALA A 62 -8.42 -13.76 -7.02
N HIS A 63 -9.07 -13.10 -6.05
CA HIS A 63 -10.15 -13.67 -5.26
C HIS A 63 -11.34 -12.72 -5.31
N ILE A 64 -12.43 -13.18 -5.90
CA ILE A 64 -13.72 -12.49 -5.93
C ILE A 64 -14.59 -13.11 -4.85
N PHE A 65 -15.36 -12.29 -4.15
CA PHE A 65 -16.35 -12.76 -3.18
C PHE A 65 -17.33 -13.74 -3.84
N GLN A 66 -17.40 -14.96 -3.30
CA GLN A 66 -18.37 -15.96 -3.70
C GLN A 66 -19.40 -16.15 -2.58
N PRO A 67 -20.64 -15.67 -2.73
CA PRO A 67 -21.67 -15.89 -1.73
C PRO A 67 -21.99 -17.39 -1.65
N THR A 68 -21.83 -17.96 -0.46
CA THR A 68 -22.05 -19.40 -0.21
C THR A 68 -23.54 -19.79 -0.25
N ARG A 69 -24.44 -18.80 -0.21
CA ARG A 69 -25.88 -19.01 -0.33
C ARG A 69 -26.48 -17.88 -1.16
N LEU A 70 -26.97 -18.21 -2.35
CA LEU A 70 -27.88 -17.35 -3.09
C LEU A 70 -29.27 -17.63 -2.50
N LEU A 71 -29.78 -16.70 -1.71
CA LEU A 71 -31.19 -16.75 -1.32
C LEU A 71 -32.01 -16.41 -2.58
N PRO A 72 -33.07 -17.18 -2.90
CA PRO A 72 -33.95 -16.87 -4.02
C PRO A 72 -34.72 -15.56 -3.82
#